data_AF-A0A8J3K029-F1
#
_entry.id   AF-A0A8J3K029-F1
#
_cell.length_a   1.000
_cell.length_b   1.000
_cell.length_c   1.000
_cell.angle_alpha   90.00
_cell.angle_beta   90.00
_cell.angle_gamma   90.00
#
_symmetry.space_group_name_H-M   'P 1'
#
loop_
_entity.id
_entity.type
_entity.pdbx_description
1 polymer ?
#
loop_
_entity_poly.entity_id
_entity_poly.type
_entity_poly.pdbx_seq_one_letter_code
_entity_poly.pdbx_strand_id
1 'polypeptide(L)'
;MAATKTNGLWRELSAEFAGTMILILFGVGVVAQVVAGGLGDHDSIAWAWGLGVTLGVYTAARISGAHINPAVTFSLAIFKGFPWVKVLPYIVAQFLGAFVAALIVRWNYTEVLHSVDPGLTMKTQGVFSTLPGNGALPIGTWGAFRDQVIGTAILMFMVLALTDLLNLPPLANLAPLLIGLLVVAIGMAWGTAAGYAINPARDFGPRLASYLTGYESAFRDQYGNLYFWVPILGPLIGGPIGAFLYQLLIGRHLTPEEITEEPAPVGTVAVKETGTGKSSDR
;
A
#
# COMPACT_ATOMS: atom_id res chain seq x y z
N MET A 1 -23.56 27.87 -14.01
CA MET A 1 -22.77 26.95 -14.87
C MET A 1 -22.44 25.69 -14.08
N ALA A 2 -23.08 24.57 -14.39
CA ALA A 2 -23.02 23.32 -13.62
C ALA A 2 -22.19 22.21 -14.35
N ALA A 3 -21.11 22.60 -15.03
CA ALA A 3 -20.33 21.71 -15.91
C ALA A 3 -18.95 21.31 -15.35
N THR A 4 -18.67 21.48 -14.05
CA THR A 4 -17.30 21.36 -13.49
C THR A 4 -17.10 20.30 -12.39
N LYS A 5 -18.14 19.64 -11.85
CA LYS A 5 -17.96 18.63 -10.78
C LYS A 5 -17.70 17.21 -11.28
N THR A 6 -18.29 16.80 -12.41
CA THR A 6 -18.17 15.43 -12.96
C THR A 6 -16.85 15.19 -13.69
N ASN A 7 -16.30 16.21 -14.36
CA ASN A 7 -15.01 16.11 -15.06
C ASN A 7 -13.80 15.95 -14.11
N GLY A 8 -13.93 16.36 -12.85
CA GLY A 8 -12.89 16.18 -11.83
C GLY A 8 -12.74 14.73 -11.41
N LEU A 9 -13.86 14.08 -11.06
CA LEU A 9 -13.84 12.70 -10.55
C LEU A 9 -13.27 11.72 -11.57
N TRP A 10 -13.68 11.78 -12.84
CA TRP A 10 -13.15 10.87 -13.87
C TRP A 10 -11.63 10.95 -14.03
N ARG A 11 -11.04 12.15 -13.90
CA ARG A 11 -9.59 12.32 -13.97
C ARG A 11 -8.89 11.62 -12.80
N GLU A 12 -9.46 11.75 -11.61
CA GLU A 12 -8.95 11.08 -10.41
C GLU A 12 -9.07 9.56 -10.51
N LEU A 13 -10.21 9.05 -11.00
CA LEU A 13 -10.43 7.61 -11.18
C LEU A 13 -9.46 7.03 -12.22
N SER A 14 -9.20 7.73 -13.33
CA SER A 14 -8.19 7.32 -14.31
C SER A 14 -6.78 7.29 -13.70
N ALA A 15 -6.46 8.24 -12.83
CA ALA A 15 -5.17 8.28 -12.14
C ALA A 15 -5.04 7.14 -11.12
N GLU A 16 -6.08 6.85 -10.34
CA GLU A 16 -6.10 5.71 -9.40
C GLU A 16 -5.99 4.37 -10.13
N PHE A 17 -6.72 4.20 -11.24
CA PHE A 17 -6.60 3.03 -12.11
C PHE A 17 -5.17 2.85 -12.62
N ALA A 18 -4.59 3.90 -13.22
CA ALA A 18 -3.26 3.83 -13.82
C ALA A 18 -2.16 3.63 -12.75
N GLY A 19 -2.25 4.33 -11.63
CA GLY A 19 -1.31 4.21 -10.51
C GLY A 19 -1.31 2.81 -9.91
N THR A 20 -2.50 2.24 -9.63
CA THR A 20 -2.59 0.86 -9.14
C THR A 20 -2.18 -0.16 -10.21
N MET A 21 -2.47 0.08 -11.49
CA MET A 21 -2.00 -0.79 -12.58
C MET A 21 -0.47 -0.84 -12.63
N ILE A 22 0.23 0.31 -12.58
CA ILE A 22 1.70 0.37 -12.56
C ILE A 22 2.25 -0.36 -11.34
N LEU A 23 1.71 -0.11 -10.15
CA LEU A 23 2.09 -0.83 -8.92
C LEU A 23 2.06 -2.36 -9.14
N ILE A 24 0.98 -2.86 -9.74
CA ILE A 24 0.75 -4.30 -9.88
C ILE A 24 1.54 -4.92 -11.03
N LEU A 25 1.81 -4.18 -12.10
CA LEU A 25 2.70 -4.66 -13.17
C LEU A 25 4.09 -5.02 -12.64
N PHE A 26 4.68 -4.13 -11.82
CA PHE A 26 5.98 -4.40 -11.18
C PHE A 26 5.87 -5.47 -10.10
N GLY A 27 4.87 -5.36 -9.22
CA GLY A 27 4.70 -6.27 -8.09
C GLY A 27 4.39 -7.71 -8.47
N VAL A 28 3.41 -7.96 -9.35
CA VAL A 28 3.08 -9.32 -9.82
C VAL A 28 4.15 -9.80 -10.79
N GLY A 29 4.71 -8.91 -11.62
CA GLY A 29 5.77 -9.23 -12.57
C GLY A 29 7.03 -9.80 -11.90
N VAL A 30 7.50 -9.17 -10.81
CA VAL A 30 8.68 -9.68 -10.08
C VAL A 30 8.41 -11.03 -9.43
N VAL A 31 7.20 -11.26 -8.90
CA VAL A 31 6.88 -12.56 -8.28
C VAL A 31 6.79 -13.64 -9.36
N ALA A 32 6.24 -13.35 -10.54
CA ALA A 32 6.26 -14.27 -11.68
C ALA A 32 7.69 -14.62 -12.09
N GLN A 33 8.57 -13.61 -12.16
CA GLN A 33 9.98 -13.78 -12.49
C GLN A 33 10.72 -14.65 -11.46
N VAL A 34 10.51 -14.43 -10.16
CA VAL A 34 11.17 -15.21 -9.11
C VAL A 34 10.61 -16.63 -9.04
N VAL A 35 9.29 -16.78 -8.99
CA VAL A 35 8.64 -18.08 -8.76
C VAL A 35 8.71 -18.98 -9.99
N ALA A 36 8.46 -18.45 -11.18
CA ALA A 36 8.39 -19.25 -12.41
C ALA A 36 9.66 -19.11 -13.27
N GLY A 37 10.28 -17.94 -13.29
CA GLY A 37 11.52 -17.70 -14.04
C GLY A 37 12.81 -18.10 -13.29
N GLY A 38 12.76 -18.26 -11.96
CA GLY A 38 13.94 -18.56 -11.14
C GLY A 38 14.98 -17.44 -11.08
N LEU A 39 14.57 -16.18 -11.36
CA LEU A 39 15.46 -15.03 -11.37
C LEU A 39 15.13 -14.07 -10.22
N GLY A 40 16.03 -13.99 -9.25
CA GLY A 40 15.90 -13.16 -8.04
C GLY A 40 15.43 -13.97 -6.83
N ASP A 41 15.10 -13.25 -5.76
CA ASP A 41 14.73 -13.77 -4.45
C ASP A 41 13.70 -12.86 -3.75
N HIS A 42 13.46 -13.09 -2.45
CA HIS A 42 12.54 -12.27 -1.65
C HIS A 42 12.94 -10.79 -1.60
N ASP A 43 14.23 -10.47 -1.61
CA ASP A 43 14.70 -9.09 -1.58
C ASP A 43 14.38 -8.40 -2.90
N SER A 44 14.59 -9.09 -4.03
CA SER A 44 14.19 -8.58 -5.35
C SER A 44 12.68 -8.30 -5.42
N ILE A 45 11.86 -9.16 -4.80
CA ILE A 45 10.41 -8.96 -4.69
C ILE A 45 10.12 -7.68 -3.89
N ALA A 46 10.68 -7.55 -2.68
CA ALA A 46 10.44 -6.39 -1.83
C ALA A 46 10.83 -5.07 -2.53
N TRP A 47 12.00 -5.04 -3.19
CA TRP A 47 12.46 -3.87 -3.94
C TRP A 47 11.53 -3.51 -5.09
N ALA A 48 11.14 -4.48 -5.93
CA ALA A 48 10.28 -4.21 -7.07
C ALA A 48 8.86 -3.81 -6.66
N TRP A 49 8.31 -4.36 -5.56
CA TRP A 49 7.04 -3.88 -4.99
C TRP A 49 7.14 -2.42 -4.54
N GLY A 50 8.19 -2.06 -3.80
CA GLY A 50 8.38 -0.67 -3.37
C GLY A 50 8.61 0.30 -4.53
N LEU A 51 9.39 -0.08 -5.54
CA LEU A 51 9.57 0.70 -6.76
C LEU A 51 8.25 0.83 -7.55
N GLY A 52 7.45 -0.23 -7.61
CA GLY A 52 6.10 -0.20 -8.18
C GLY A 52 5.20 0.81 -7.47
N VAL A 53 5.25 0.88 -6.14
CA VAL A 53 4.54 1.90 -5.36
C VAL A 53 5.06 3.29 -5.70
N THR A 54 6.38 3.51 -5.69
CA THR A 54 6.98 4.81 -6.06
C THR A 54 6.46 5.31 -7.41
N LEU A 55 6.53 4.46 -8.43
CA LEU A 55 6.10 4.80 -9.79
C LEU A 55 4.59 4.98 -9.91
N GLY A 56 3.81 4.14 -9.22
CA GLY A 56 2.36 4.29 -9.12
C GLY A 56 1.94 5.61 -8.47
N VAL A 57 2.64 6.01 -7.41
CA VAL A 57 2.41 7.30 -6.74
C VAL A 57 2.80 8.46 -7.66
N TYR A 58 3.97 8.43 -8.31
CA TYR A 58 4.34 9.47 -9.29
C TYR A 58 3.32 9.59 -10.42
N THR A 59 2.73 8.48 -10.86
CA THR A 59 1.71 8.45 -11.92
C THR A 59 0.42 9.17 -11.49
N ALA A 60 -0.01 9.01 -10.23
CA ALA A 60 -1.34 9.42 -9.80
C ALA A 60 -1.37 10.69 -8.91
N ALA A 61 -0.26 11.04 -8.24
CA ALA A 61 -0.26 11.94 -7.08
C ALA A 61 -0.83 13.33 -7.38
N ARG A 62 -0.46 13.91 -8.53
CA ARG A 62 -0.90 15.27 -8.90
C ARG A 62 -2.41 15.36 -9.19
N ILE A 63 -3.04 14.25 -9.56
CA ILE A 63 -4.44 14.23 -10.01
C ILE A 63 -5.36 13.75 -8.90
N SER A 64 -5.11 12.56 -8.34
CA SER A 64 -6.01 11.91 -7.38
C SER A 64 -5.56 12.00 -5.92
N GLY A 65 -4.31 12.39 -5.67
CA GLY A 65 -3.63 12.19 -4.39
C GLY A 65 -2.91 10.84 -4.25
N ALA A 66 -2.96 9.99 -5.30
CA ALA A 66 -2.32 8.67 -5.32
C ALA A 66 -2.64 7.80 -4.11
N HIS A 67 -3.92 7.54 -3.85
CA HIS A 67 -4.25 6.60 -2.79
C HIS A 67 -3.78 5.19 -3.16
N ILE A 68 -4.08 4.77 -4.40
CA ILE A 68 -3.73 3.49 -5.05
C ILE A 68 -3.96 2.24 -4.18
N ASN A 69 -4.75 2.38 -3.12
CA ASN A 69 -4.96 1.43 -2.04
C ASN A 69 -6.30 1.73 -1.33
N PRO A 70 -7.23 0.75 -1.28
CA PRO A 70 -8.49 0.91 -0.56
C PRO A 70 -8.33 1.22 0.93
N ALA A 71 -7.34 0.65 1.62
CA ALA A 71 -7.08 0.90 3.04
C ALA A 71 -6.60 2.34 3.29
N VAL A 72 -5.78 2.88 2.39
CA VAL A 72 -5.37 4.30 2.43
C VAL A 72 -6.59 5.20 2.19
N THR A 73 -7.36 4.92 1.14
CA THR A 73 -8.57 5.69 0.80
C THR A 73 -9.56 5.75 1.97
N PHE A 74 -9.81 4.60 2.59
CA PHE A 74 -10.72 4.48 3.73
C PHE A 74 -10.19 5.23 4.96
N SER A 75 -8.89 5.09 5.26
CA SER A 75 -8.27 5.76 6.42
C SER A 75 -8.25 7.29 6.25
N LEU A 76 -7.97 7.80 5.05
CA LEU A 76 -8.01 9.23 4.76
C LEU A 76 -9.43 9.80 4.85
N ALA A 77 -10.46 9.01 4.53
CA ALA A 77 -11.85 9.42 4.70
C ALA A 77 -12.24 9.59 6.18
N ILE A 78 -11.69 8.74 7.05
CA ILE A 78 -11.92 8.82 8.50
C ILE A 78 -11.13 9.96 9.14
N PHE A 79 -9.84 10.11 8.82
CA PHE A 79 -8.92 10.94 9.61
C PHE A 79 -8.46 12.24 8.94
N LYS A 80 -8.58 12.37 7.62
CA LYS A 80 -8.03 13.51 6.85
C LYS A 80 -9.07 14.18 5.94
N GLY A 81 -10.36 13.88 6.14
CA GLY A 81 -11.47 14.58 5.48
C GLY A 81 -11.66 14.23 4.00
N PHE A 82 -11.13 13.10 3.53
CA PHE A 82 -11.38 12.67 2.15
C PHE A 82 -12.90 12.40 1.94
N PRO A 83 -13.53 12.95 0.87
CA PRO A 83 -14.97 12.85 0.72
C PRO A 83 -15.49 11.41 0.61
N TRP A 84 -16.36 11.00 1.53
CA TRP A 84 -16.93 9.65 1.57
C TRP A 84 -17.60 9.21 0.27
N VAL A 85 -18.22 10.15 -0.46
CA VAL A 85 -18.84 9.88 -1.78
C VAL A 85 -17.84 9.43 -2.84
N LYS A 86 -16.53 9.68 -2.65
CA LYS A 86 -15.45 9.28 -3.56
C LYS A 86 -14.79 7.94 -3.18
N VAL A 87 -15.02 7.45 -1.96
CA VAL A 87 -14.35 6.25 -1.43
C VAL A 87 -14.62 5.03 -2.31
N LEU A 88 -15.89 4.68 -2.52
CA LEU A 88 -16.23 3.52 -3.34
C LEU A 88 -15.77 3.67 -4.81
N PRO A 89 -15.97 4.82 -5.49
CA PRO A 89 -15.42 5.04 -6.83
C PRO A 89 -13.90 4.83 -6.93
N TYR A 90 -13.11 5.37 -5.98
CA TYR A 90 -11.66 5.17 -5.94
C TYR A 90 -11.30 3.69 -5.78
N ILE A 91 -11.96 3.00 -4.85
CA ILE A 91 -11.74 1.57 -4.59
C ILE A 91 -12.01 0.74 -5.85
N VAL A 92 -13.09 1.02 -6.58
CA VAL A 92 -13.41 0.33 -7.84
C VAL A 92 -12.33 0.59 -8.89
N ALA A 93 -11.87 1.84 -9.05
CA ALA A 93 -10.81 2.17 -10.01
C ALA A 93 -9.50 1.44 -9.68
N GLN A 94 -9.11 1.39 -8.41
CA GLN A 94 -7.94 0.68 -7.93
C GLN A 94 -8.05 -0.83 -8.21
N PHE A 95 -9.20 -1.46 -7.88
CA PHE A 95 -9.43 -2.88 -8.17
C PHE A 95 -9.32 -3.19 -9.66
N LEU A 96 -9.92 -2.37 -10.52
CA LEU A 96 -9.86 -2.55 -11.98
C LEU A 96 -8.43 -2.39 -12.50
N GLY A 97 -7.68 -1.41 -12.00
CA GLY A 97 -6.27 -1.23 -12.37
C GLY A 97 -5.42 -2.45 -12.00
N ALA A 98 -5.61 -2.96 -10.79
CA ALA A 98 -4.92 -4.16 -10.31
C ALA A 98 -5.31 -5.42 -11.10
N PHE A 99 -6.59 -5.59 -11.40
CA PHE A 99 -7.11 -6.70 -12.19
C PHE A 99 -6.52 -6.72 -13.61
N VAL A 100 -6.53 -5.58 -14.30
CA VAL A 100 -5.99 -5.46 -15.66
C VAL A 100 -4.47 -5.70 -15.68
N ALA A 101 -3.72 -5.14 -14.73
CA ALA A 101 -2.29 -5.39 -14.61
C ALA A 101 -1.97 -6.88 -14.44
N ALA A 102 -2.73 -7.59 -13.59
CA ALA A 102 -2.54 -9.01 -13.38
C ALA A 102 -2.83 -9.85 -14.64
N LEU A 103 -3.84 -9.49 -15.43
CA LEU A 103 -4.10 -10.13 -16.72
C LEU A 103 -2.94 -9.92 -17.71
N ILE A 104 -2.37 -8.72 -17.75
CA ILE A 104 -1.19 -8.40 -18.58
C ILE A 104 0.00 -9.27 -18.16
N VAL A 105 0.29 -9.37 -16.86
CA VAL A 105 1.38 -10.22 -16.36
C VAL A 105 1.10 -11.70 -16.64
N ARG A 106 -0.14 -12.16 -16.41
CA ARG A 106 -0.57 -13.54 -16.71
C ARG A 106 -0.39 -13.90 -18.17
N TRP A 107 -0.69 -12.97 -19.08
CA TRP A 107 -0.44 -13.15 -20.51
C TRP A 107 1.06 -13.20 -20.79
N ASN A 108 1.83 -12.21 -20.35
CA ASN A 108 3.27 -12.13 -20.61
C ASN A 108 4.07 -13.35 -20.12
N TYR A 109 3.65 -13.96 -19.00
CA TYR A 109 4.31 -15.13 -18.41
C TYR A 109 3.62 -16.46 -18.73
N THR A 110 2.78 -16.54 -19.77
CA THR A 110 1.97 -17.74 -20.07
C THR A 110 2.83 -19.00 -20.19
N GLU A 111 3.84 -18.97 -21.06
CA GLU A 111 4.70 -20.11 -21.35
C GLU A 111 5.55 -20.49 -20.13
N VAL A 112 6.10 -19.49 -19.43
CA VAL A 112 6.94 -19.70 -18.25
C VAL A 112 6.15 -20.33 -17.12
N LEU A 113 4.96 -19.80 -16.80
CA LEU A 113 4.06 -20.38 -15.79
C LEU A 113 3.63 -21.79 -16.15
N HIS A 114 3.24 -22.03 -17.42
CA HIS A 114 2.82 -23.36 -17.88
C HIS A 114 3.96 -24.37 -17.84
N SER A 115 5.20 -23.96 -18.08
CA SER A 115 6.36 -24.86 -18.03
C SER A 115 6.65 -25.40 -16.63
N VAL A 116 6.38 -24.60 -15.58
CA VAL A 116 6.65 -24.99 -14.19
C VAL A 116 5.42 -25.52 -13.46
N ASP A 117 4.22 -25.13 -13.89
CA ASP A 117 2.94 -25.50 -13.28
C ASP A 117 1.82 -25.59 -14.35
N PRO A 118 1.82 -26.65 -15.19
CA PRO A 118 0.82 -26.81 -16.25
C PRO A 118 -0.63 -26.84 -15.74
N GLY A 119 -0.81 -27.23 -14.47
CA GLY A 119 -2.13 -27.30 -13.83
C GLY A 119 -2.59 -26.00 -13.19
N LEU A 120 -1.78 -24.93 -13.22
CA LEU A 120 -2.10 -23.63 -12.60
C LEU A 120 -2.58 -23.78 -11.16
N THR A 121 -1.75 -24.42 -10.34
CA THR A 121 -2.07 -24.83 -8.99
C THR A 121 -1.54 -23.82 -7.96
N MET A 122 -1.59 -24.20 -6.69
CA MET A 122 -1.03 -23.40 -5.59
C MET A 122 0.47 -23.12 -5.73
N LYS A 123 1.18 -23.92 -6.54
CA LYS A 123 2.61 -23.76 -6.81
C LYS A 123 2.94 -22.39 -7.41
N THR A 124 2.10 -21.87 -8.30
CA THR A 124 2.30 -20.54 -8.91
C THR A 124 1.19 -19.53 -8.59
N GLN A 125 0.13 -19.92 -7.86
CA GLN A 125 -0.93 -19.01 -7.41
C GLN A 125 -0.40 -17.80 -6.61
N GLY A 126 0.67 -17.99 -5.83
CA GLY A 126 1.34 -16.95 -5.06
C GLY A 126 1.88 -15.77 -5.88
N VAL A 127 2.01 -15.94 -7.20
CA VAL A 127 2.36 -14.86 -8.14
C VAL A 127 1.34 -13.73 -8.09
N PHE A 128 0.05 -14.08 -8.07
CA PHE A 128 -1.03 -13.11 -8.21
C PHE A 128 -1.55 -12.63 -6.87
N SER A 129 -1.68 -13.53 -5.88
CA SER A 129 -2.35 -13.22 -4.62
C SER A 129 -1.62 -13.80 -3.43
N THR A 130 -1.75 -13.18 -2.26
CA THR A 130 -1.04 -13.65 -1.07
C THR A 130 -1.71 -14.88 -0.46
N LEU A 131 -0.94 -15.60 0.35
CA LEU A 131 -1.36 -16.77 1.11
C LEU A 131 -0.75 -16.72 2.52
N PRO A 132 -1.40 -17.32 3.53
CA PRO A 132 -0.79 -17.51 4.85
C PRO A 132 0.56 -18.22 4.73
N GLY A 133 1.59 -17.70 5.40
CA GLY A 133 2.93 -18.29 5.38
C GLY A 133 3.52 -18.44 3.98
N ASN A 134 3.08 -17.60 3.03
CA ASN A 134 3.43 -17.68 1.61
C ASN A 134 3.14 -19.07 0.99
N GLY A 135 2.16 -19.81 1.55
CA GLY A 135 1.81 -21.16 1.14
C GLY A 135 2.76 -22.27 1.61
N ALA A 136 3.87 -21.92 2.27
CA ALA A 136 4.95 -22.85 2.63
C ALA A 136 5.12 -23.04 4.15
N LEU A 137 4.83 -22.01 4.95
CA LEU A 137 4.99 -22.04 6.41
C LEU A 137 3.68 -22.43 7.12
N PRO A 138 3.75 -23.01 8.33
CA PRO A 138 2.58 -23.48 9.09
C PRO A 138 1.81 -22.32 9.76
N ILE A 139 1.46 -21.29 8.98
CA ILE A 139 0.72 -20.12 9.43
C ILE A 139 -0.73 -20.26 8.96
N GLY A 140 -1.68 -20.26 9.89
CA GLY A 140 -3.10 -20.29 9.58
C GLY A 140 -3.68 -18.90 9.28
N THR A 141 -4.94 -18.88 8.82
CA THR A 141 -5.71 -17.69 8.44
C THR A 141 -5.65 -16.56 9.49
N TRP A 142 -5.78 -16.88 10.78
CA TRP A 142 -5.74 -15.88 11.84
C TRP A 142 -4.34 -15.29 12.10
N GLY A 143 -3.29 -16.08 11.89
CA GLY A 143 -1.91 -15.58 11.95
C GLY A 143 -1.64 -14.58 10.82
N ALA A 144 -2.11 -14.90 9.62
CA ALA A 144 -2.06 -14.01 8.47
C ALA A 144 -2.93 -12.75 8.66
N PHE A 145 -4.11 -12.88 9.27
CA PHE A 145 -4.96 -11.73 9.57
C PHE A 145 -4.30 -10.74 10.52
N ARG A 146 -3.69 -11.22 11.61
CA ARG A 146 -2.90 -10.39 12.54
C ARG A 146 -1.78 -9.65 11.82
N ASP A 147 -1.04 -10.35 10.96
CA ASP A 147 0.03 -9.76 10.15
C ASP A 147 -0.48 -8.62 9.27
N GLN A 148 -1.60 -8.83 8.57
CA GLN A 148 -2.19 -7.82 7.69
C GLN A 148 -2.70 -6.58 8.44
N VAL A 149 -3.22 -6.75 9.67
CA VAL A 149 -3.56 -5.61 10.54
C VAL A 149 -2.31 -4.82 10.93
N ILE A 150 -1.25 -5.50 11.39
CA ILE A 150 -0.01 -4.85 11.85
C ILE A 150 0.70 -4.14 10.70
N GLY A 151 0.93 -4.84 9.58
CA GLY A 151 1.64 -4.28 8.42
C GLY A 151 0.92 -3.05 7.84
N THR A 152 -0.41 -3.08 7.78
CA THR A 152 -1.18 -1.93 7.29
C THR A 152 -1.23 -0.78 8.30
N ALA A 153 -1.21 -1.06 9.60
CA ALA A 153 -1.08 -0.03 10.62
C ALA A 153 0.27 0.69 10.52
N ILE A 154 1.36 -0.05 10.32
CA ILE A 154 2.69 0.52 10.06
C ILE A 154 2.66 1.39 8.79
N LEU A 155 2.09 0.87 7.70
CA LEU A 155 1.95 1.61 6.44
C LEU A 155 1.23 2.95 6.68
N MET A 156 0.04 2.93 7.27
CA MET A 156 -0.74 4.16 7.44
C MET A 156 -0.13 5.13 8.43
N PHE A 157 0.48 4.65 9.52
CA PHE A 157 1.20 5.50 10.46
C PHE A 157 2.32 6.27 9.74
N MET A 158 3.14 5.56 8.96
CA MET A 158 4.28 6.16 8.27
C MET A 158 3.88 7.01 7.08
N VAL A 159 2.82 6.64 6.34
CA VAL A 159 2.26 7.49 5.28
C VAL A 159 1.83 8.83 5.85
N LEU A 160 1.13 8.86 6.99
CA LEU A 160 0.78 10.13 7.63
C LEU A 160 2.03 10.87 8.11
N ALA A 161 2.98 10.20 8.76
CA ALA A 161 4.22 10.84 9.21
C ALA A 161 5.02 11.50 8.07
N LEU A 162 5.06 10.87 6.89
CA LEU A 162 5.77 11.36 5.70
C LEU A 162 4.98 12.41 4.90
N THR A 163 3.69 12.62 5.19
CA THR A 163 2.84 13.55 4.42
C THR A 163 2.25 14.67 5.28
N ASP A 164 2.43 14.63 6.60
CA ASP A 164 1.99 15.68 7.49
C ASP A 164 2.90 16.90 7.37
N LEU A 165 2.32 18.04 6.98
CA LEU A 165 3.03 19.29 6.77
C LEU A 165 3.52 19.94 8.07
N LEU A 166 2.98 19.51 9.22
CA LEU A 166 3.43 19.97 10.54
C LEU A 166 4.61 19.16 11.09
N ASN A 167 4.95 18.03 10.45
CA ASN A 167 6.10 17.22 10.82
C ASN A 167 7.34 17.67 10.03
N LEU A 168 8.30 16.76 9.82
CA LEU A 168 9.38 16.90 8.84
C LEU A 168 9.07 16.13 7.54
N PRO A 169 8.13 16.58 6.69
CA PRO A 169 7.85 15.90 5.44
C PRO A 169 9.05 16.08 4.48
N PRO A 170 9.35 15.08 3.64
CA PRO A 170 10.28 15.26 2.54
C PRO A 170 9.77 16.32 1.55
N LEU A 171 10.66 16.80 0.68
CA LEU A 171 10.24 17.58 -0.48
C LEU A 171 9.19 16.82 -1.29
N ALA A 172 8.20 17.53 -1.85
CA ALA A 172 7.02 16.92 -2.47
C ALA A 172 7.35 15.93 -3.60
N ASN A 173 8.44 16.16 -4.33
CA ASN A 173 8.93 15.27 -5.37
C ASN A 173 9.69 14.05 -4.82
N LEU A 174 10.12 14.05 -3.56
CA LEU A 174 10.80 12.93 -2.90
C LEU A 174 9.84 12.04 -2.10
N ALA A 175 8.67 12.56 -1.70
CA ALA A 175 7.66 11.80 -0.96
C ALA A 175 7.29 10.45 -1.62
N PRO A 176 7.08 10.34 -2.96
CA PRO A 176 6.76 9.07 -3.59
C PRO A 176 7.86 8.01 -3.42
N LEU A 177 9.14 8.42 -3.49
CA LEU A 177 10.27 7.52 -3.28
C LEU A 177 10.28 6.97 -1.84
N LEU A 178 10.09 7.84 -0.84
CA LEU A 178 10.08 7.40 0.55
C LEU A 178 8.89 6.50 0.88
N ILE A 179 7.72 6.74 0.27
CA ILE A 179 6.56 5.85 0.39
C ILE A 179 6.86 4.47 -0.23
N GLY A 180 7.55 4.42 -1.37
CA GLY A 180 7.99 3.15 -1.95
C GLY A 180 9.01 2.43 -1.07
N LEU A 181 10.00 3.13 -0.53
CA LEU A 181 10.98 2.57 0.41
C LEU A 181 10.34 2.06 1.70
N LEU A 182 9.27 2.72 2.19
CA LEU A 182 8.45 2.21 3.27
C LEU A 182 7.86 0.84 2.92
N VAL A 183 7.35 0.66 1.71
CA VAL A 183 6.82 -0.65 1.27
C VAL A 183 7.93 -1.69 1.11
N VAL A 184 9.13 -1.32 0.64
CA VAL A 184 10.31 -2.21 0.67
C VAL A 184 10.58 -2.68 2.10
N ALA A 185 10.65 -1.74 3.06
CA ALA A 185 10.93 -2.04 4.46
C ALA A 185 9.88 -2.98 5.06
N ILE A 186 8.58 -2.75 4.77
CA ILE A 186 7.50 -3.65 5.20
C ILE A 186 7.66 -5.04 4.56
N GLY A 187 7.98 -5.13 3.27
CA GLY A 187 8.17 -6.41 2.58
C GLY A 187 9.34 -7.23 3.13
N MET A 188 10.44 -6.56 3.48
CA MET A 188 11.63 -7.20 4.06
C MET A 188 11.40 -7.63 5.53
N ALA A 189 10.66 -6.86 6.31
CA ALA A 189 10.48 -7.12 7.75
C ALA A 189 9.21 -7.91 8.12
N TRP A 190 8.13 -7.77 7.35
CA TRP A 190 6.79 -8.29 7.65
C TRP A 190 6.21 -9.14 6.50
N GLY A 191 7.04 -9.58 5.56
CA GLY A 191 6.55 -10.33 4.39
C GLY A 191 6.32 -11.82 4.61
N THR A 192 6.90 -12.42 5.65
CA THR A 192 6.89 -13.87 5.85
C THR A 192 5.51 -14.44 6.18
N ALA A 193 4.70 -13.71 6.97
CA ALA A 193 3.49 -14.30 7.54
C ALA A 193 2.28 -14.31 6.60
N ALA A 194 2.16 -13.32 5.71
CA ALA A 194 1.05 -13.25 4.75
C ALA A 194 1.40 -12.47 3.47
N GLY A 195 2.68 -12.38 3.10
CA GLY A 195 3.11 -11.71 1.86
C GLY A 195 2.84 -10.22 1.83
N TYR A 196 2.73 -9.56 2.99
CA TYR A 196 2.57 -8.11 3.17
C TYR A 196 1.57 -7.47 2.19
N ALA A 197 0.38 -8.05 2.02
CA ALA A 197 -0.58 -7.55 1.03
C ALA A 197 -0.91 -6.06 1.25
N ILE A 198 -1.24 -5.66 2.50
CA ILE A 198 -1.43 -4.29 3.02
C ILE A 198 -2.30 -3.33 2.17
N ASN A 199 -2.94 -3.86 1.13
CA ASN A 199 -3.69 -3.17 0.11
C ASN A 199 -4.73 -4.15 -0.46
N PRO A 200 -6.03 -3.93 -0.19
CA PRO A 200 -7.08 -4.81 -0.68
C PRO A 200 -7.11 -4.94 -2.21
N ALA A 201 -6.85 -3.86 -2.96
CA ALA A 201 -6.85 -3.89 -4.42
C ALA A 201 -5.70 -4.71 -5.00
N ARG A 202 -4.52 -4.62 -4.36
CA ARG A 202 -3.33 -5.38 -4.72
C ARG A 202 -3.49 -6.88 -4.60
N ASP A 203 -4.40 -7.35 -3.75
CA ASP A 203 -4.67 -8.77 -3.59
C ASP A 203 -5.90 -9.21 -4.38
N PHE A 204 -7.05 -8.57 -4.17
CA PHE A 204 -8.32 -9.05 -4.72
C PHE A 204 -8.38 -8.94 -6.25
N GLY A 205 -7.86 -7.86 -6.84
CA GLY A 205 -7.85 -7.68 -8.29
C GLY A 205 -7.07 -8.80 -8.99
N PRO A 206 -5.79 -9.01 -8.65
CA PRO A 206 -5.00 -10.11 -9.18
C PRO A 206 -5.55 -11.50 -8.84
N ARG A 207 -6.14 -11.69 -7.64
CA ARG A 207 -6.80 -12.94 -7.25
C ARG A 207 -7.99 -13.28 -8.14
N LEU A 208 -8.81 -12.30 -8.47
CA LEU A 208 -9.92 -12.48 -9.40
C LEU A 208 -9.41 -12.77 -10.82
N ALA A 209 -8.37 -12.06 -11.26
CA ALA A 209 -7.74 -12.30 -12.56
C ALA A 209 -7.17 -13.72 -12.68
N SER A 210 -6.49 -14.21 -11.64
CA SER A 210 -5.93 -15.56 -11.62
C SER A 210 -7.03 -16.63 -11.62
N TYR A 211 -8.10 -16.43 -10.83
CA TYR A 211 -9.25 -17.32 -10.84
C TYR A 211 -9.87 -17.47 -12.23
N LEU A 212 -10.13 -16.34 -12.91
CA LEU A 212 -10.74 -16.34 -14.24
C LEU A 212 -9.80 -16.91 -15.33
N THR A 213 -8.51 -17.07 -15.04
CA THR A 213 -7.50 -17.57 -16.00
C THR A 213 -6.94 -18.94 -15.63
N GLY A 214 -7.62 -19.67 -14.73
CA GLY A 214 -7.42 -21.10 -14.50
C GLY A 214 -7.04 -21.51 -13.08
N TYR A 215 -6.70 -20.57 -12.18
CA TYR A 215 -6.35 -20.90 -10.80
C TYR A 215 -7.61 -21.11 -9.94
N GLU A 216 -8.25 -22.28 -10.03
CA GLU A 216 -9.53 -22.57 -9.36
C GLU A 216 -9.51 -22.36 -7.83
N SER A 217 -8.34 -22.55 -7.23
CA SER A 217 -8.10 -22.41 -5.80
C SER A 217 -7.78 -20.98 -5.36
N ALA A 218 -7.85 -19.99 -6.26
CA ALA A 218 -7.47 -18.60 -6.00
C ALA A 218 -8.11 -17.97 -4.75
N PHE A 219 -9.31 -18.40 -4.35
CA PHE A 219 -10.00 -17.86 -3.17
C PHE A 219 -9.70 -18.60 -1.86
N ARG A 220 -8.92 -19.67 -1.90
CA ARG A 220 -8.61 -20.54 -0.76
C ARG A 220 -7.13 -20.50 -0.39
N ASP A 221 -6.84 -20.78 0.87
CA ASP A 221 -5.47 -21.03 1.35
C ASP A 221 -5.01 -22.46 1.08
N GLN A 222 -3.75 -22.75 1.41
CA GLN A 222 -3.13 -24.08 1.28
C GLN A 222 -3.80 -25.17 2.15
N TYR A 223 -4.68 -24.80 3.07
CA TYR A 223 -5.46 -25.71 3.90
C TYR A 223 -6.91 -25.86 3.40
N GLY A 224 -7.26 -25.20 2.29
CA GLY A 224 -8.60 -25.22 1.69
C GLY A 224 -9.59 -24.25 2.31
N ASN A 225 -9.21 -23.41 3.28
CA ASN A 225 -10.11 -22.42 3.88
C ASN A 225 -10.26 -21.19 2.98
N LEU A 226 -11.40 -20.51 3.05
CA LEU A 226 -11.56 -19.22 2.38
C LEU A 226 -10.61 -18.18 2.98
N TYR A 227 -9.77 -17.59 2.13
CA TYR A 227 -8.69 -16.68 2.57
C TYR A 227 -8.82 -15.26 2.02
N PHE A 228 -9.47 -15.07 0.87
CA PHE A 228 -9.51 -13.78 0.15
C PHE A 228 -10.00 -12.58 0.97
N TRP A 229 -10.75 -12.82 2.05
CA TRP A 229 -11.25 -11.77 2.94
C TRP A 229 -10.16 -11.20 3.86
N VAL A 230 -9.09 -11.96 4.14
CA VAL A 230 -8.02 -11.55 5.05
C VAL A 230 -7.26 -10.33 4.51
N PRO A 231 -6.77 -10.32 3.25
CA PRO A 231 -6.13 -9.14 2.65
C PRO A 231 -7.08 -7.97 2.40
N ILE A 232 -8.38 -8.11 2.68
CA ILE A 232 -9.36 -7.03 2.59
C ILE A 232 -9.62 -6.45 3.97
N LEU A 233 -10.11 -7.27 4.91
CA LEU A 233 -10.49 -6.82 6.25
C LEU A 233 -9.28 -6.47 7.11
N GLY A 234 -8.18 -7.21 7.01
CA GLY A 234 -6.96 -6.92 7.75
C GLY A 234 -6.47 -5.50 7.48
N PRO A 235 -6.26 -5.10 6.20
CA PRO A 235 -5.88 -3.74 5.87
C PRO A 235 -6.93 -2.68 6.18
N LEU A 236 -8.23 -2.94 5.98
CA LEU A 236 -9.29 -1.99 6.32
C LEU A 236 -9.40 -1.73 7.83
N ILE A 237 -8.92 -2.64 8.68
CA ILE A 237 -8.83 -2.45 10.13
C ILE A 237 -7.48 -1.83 10.52
N GLY A 238 -6.39 -2.35 9.97
CA GLY A 238 -5.03 -1.89 10.26
C GLY A 238 -4.81 -0.44 9.87
N GLY A 239 -5.32 -0.01 8.71
CA GLY A 239 -5.16 1.36 8.23
C GLY A 239 -5.67 2.42 9.21
N PRO A 240 -6.96 2.35 9.63
CA PRO A 240 -7.50 3.24 10.66
C PRO A 240 -6.75 3.17 12.00
N ILE A 241 -6.29 2.00 12.42
CA ILE A 241 -5.46 1.85 13.64
C ILE A 241 -4.16 2.64 13.50
N GLY A 242 -3.44 2.46 12.39
CA GLY A 242 -2.19 3.19 12.12
C GLY A 242 -2.38 4.70 12.10
N ALA A 243 -3.44 5.16 11.40
CA ALA A 243 -3.79 6.57 11.34
C ALA A 243 -4.14 7.14 12.72
N PHE A 244 -4.93 6.43 13.51
CA PHE A 244 -5.26 6.81 14.89
C PHE A 244 -4.01 6.89 15.76
N LEU A 245 -3.14 5.89 15.72
CA LEU A 245 -1.90 5.87 16.49
C LEU A 245 -0.98 7.04 16.12
N TYR A 246 -0.90 7.41 14.83
CA TYR A 246 -0.14 8.59 14.43
C TYR A 246 -0.71 9.87 15.05
N GLN A 247 -2.03 10.08 14.98
CA GLN A 247 -2.67 11.24 15.60
C GLN A 247 -2.46 11.27 17.13
N LEU A 248 -2.59 10.12 17.79
CA LEU A 248 -2.46 10.00 19.23
C LEU A 248 -1.02 10.22 19.71
N LEU A 249 -0.02 9.67 19.01
CA LEU A 249 1.36 9.64 19.50
C LEU A 249 2.20 10.79 18.98
N ILE A 250 1.88 11.32 17.79
CA ILE A 250 2.68 12.34 17.10
C ILE A 250 1.81 13.54 16.75
N GLY A 251 0.77 13.36 15.93
CA GLY A 251 0.01 14.45 15.32
C GLY A 251 -0.57 15.46 16.32
N ARG A 252 -1.10 15.01 17.46
CA ARG A 252 -1.65 15.90 18.51
C ARG A 252 -0.60 16.77 19.20
N HIS A 253 0.68 16.48 19.02
CA HIS A 253 1.80 17.19 19.63
C HIS A 253 2.49 18.17 18.68
N LEU A 254 2.13 18.17 17.40
CA LEU A 254 2.65 19.11 16.40
C LEU A 254 1.76 20.37 16.40
N THR A 255 2.34 21.55 16.66
CA THR A 255 1.57 22.81 16.66
C THR A 255 1.90 23.67 15.45
N PRO A 256 0.93 24.45 14.91
CA PRO A 256 1.18 25.33 13.77
C PRO A 256 2.25 26.41 14.01
N GLU A 257 2.54 26.72 15.28
CA GLU A 257 3.60 27.66 15.68
C GLU A 257 4.99 27.14 15.30
N GLU A 258 5.16 25.82 15.18
CA GLU A 258 6.42 25.18 14.81
C GLU A 258 6.73 25.28 13.31
N ILE A 259 5.75 25.68 12.48
CA ILE A 259 5.97 25.89 11.02
C ILE A 259 6.82 27.14 10.75
N THR A 260 6.81 28.12 11.67
CA THR A 260 7.55 29.38 11.49
C THR A 260 9.03 29.28 11.85
N GLU A 261 9.45 28.18 12.47
CA GLU A 261 10.85 27.90 12.80
C GLU A 261 11.41 26.87 11.81
N GLU A 262 12.64 27.07 11.35
CA GLU A 262 13.31 26.06 10.52
C GLU A 262 13.40 24.76 11.34
N PRO A 263 12.93 23.61 10.82
CA PRO A 263 12.82 22.40 11.62
C PRO A 263 14.20 22.00 12.15
N ALA A 264 14.28 21.74 13.45
CA ALA A 264 15.52 21.36 14.10
C ALA A 264 16.12 20.11 13.42
N PRO A 265 17.46 20.03 13.28
CA PRO A 265 18.10 18.85 12.67
C PRO A 265 17.65 17.55 13.31
N VAL A 266 17.51 16.49 12.51
CA VAL A 266 17.17 15.15 13.01
C VAL A 266 18.12 14.76 14.14
N GLY A 267 17.55 14.36 15.29
CA GLY A 267 18.30 14.01 16.50
C GLY A 267 18.52 15.16 17.48
N THR A 268 17.95 16.34 17.24
CA THR A 268 17.95 17.46 18.19
C THR A 268 16.53 17.75 18.69
N VAL A 269 16.40 18.15 19.96
CA VAL A 269 15.13 18.65 20.52
C VAL A 269 15.27 20.16 20.60
N ALA A 270 14.36 20.90 19.98
CA ALA A 270 14.31 22.34 20.11
C ALA A 270 14.08 22.69 21.60
N VAL A 271 15.12 23.21 22.25
CA VAL A 271 14.98 23.76 23.60
C VAL A 271 14.33 25.11 23.41
N LYS A 272 13.01 25.21 23.66
CA LYS A 272 12.37 26.51 23.80
C LYS A 272 13.08 27.23 24.94
N GLU A 273 13.87 28.26 24.62
CA GLU A 273 14.39 29.16 25.65
C GLU A 273 13.17 29.73 26.37
N THR A 274 12.93 29.24 27.58
CA THR A 274 11.97 29.86 28.49
C THR A 274 12.54 31.24 28.80
N GLY A 275 12.10 32.25 28.06
CA GLY A 275 12.49 33.63 28.24
C GLY A 275 12.20 34.06 29.67
N THR A 276 13.21 33.95 30.54
CA THR A 276 13.22 34.71 31.79
C THR A 276 13.45 36.15 31.41
N GLY A 277 12.35 36.86 31.19
CA GLY A 277 12.35 38.32 31.25
C GLY A 277 12.93 38.73 32.60
N LYS A 278 14.17 39.23 32.59
CA LYS A 278 14.61 40.19 33.58
C LYS A 278 14.66 41.54 32.91
N SER A 279 13.61 42.31 33.16
CA SER A 279 13.71 43.76 33.16
C SER A 279 14.80 44.17 34.15
N SER A 280 15.78 44.93 33.70
CA SER A 280 16.48 45.86 34.58
C SER A 280 16.75 47.14 33.81
N ASP A 281 15.69 47.92 33.61
CA ASP A 281 15.81 49.37 33.68
C ASP A 281 15.94 49.73 35.16
N ARG A 282 17.16 50.15 35.55
CA ARG A 282 17.52 51.21 36.51
C ARG A 282 18.95 51.02 37.00
#